data_AF-A0A165K2T5-F1
#
_entry.id   AF-A0A165K2T5-F1
#
_cell.length_a   1.000
_cell.length_b   1.000
_cell.length_c   1.000
_cell.angle_alpha   90.00
_cell.angle_beta   90.00
_cell.angle_gamma   90.00
#
_symmetry.space_group_name_H-M   'P 1'
#
loop_
_entity.id
_entity.type
_entity.pdbx_description
1 polymer ?
#
loop_
_entity_poly.entity_id
_entity_poly.type
_entity_poly.pdbx_seq_one_letter_code
_entity_poly.pdbx_strand_id
1 'polypeptide(L)'
;MVNVSKTAADHGRHIFVYNNLRTNQVIYSLTRAIQNNAALRQIPFVGKKTVPAAIRKDTWQPMSILSFPSSDQGLVAYQKLREFRKLHELQWPEDKMRNPDNPSQLMTKKQRAKALMNQKANSIADMAAVLHWQEKIATIAREEEEVAQAKRAEKEQAAAARKQESSAGQVVDQIESTDEATQAEEVVKAERGDAQSGPPGTAVEAGQAGSAAESPRPVPKRGVGKQLLKQEKQRQIVAQGVDGVAIHWANILDAEYAQSWPLAVIHDIMPRSRHIAPDPKTLPSLRELQE
;
A
#
# COMPACT_ATOMS: atom_id res chain seq x y z
N MET A 1 -2.90 -2.71 30.05
CA MET A 1 -4.00 -2.67 29.07
C MET A 1 -3.41 -2.31 27.71
N VAL A 2 -3.50 -3.19 26.72
CA VAL A 2 -2.90 -2.96 25.39
C VAL A 2 -3.91 -2.19 24.55
N ASN A 3 -3.53 -1.00 24.05
CA ASN A 3 -4.38 -0.12 23.24
C ASN A 3 -4.76 -0.81 21.92
N VAL A 4 -5.96 -1.38 21.87
CA VAL A 4 -6.48 -2.18 20.74
C VAL A 4 -6.50 -1.38 19.42
N SER A 5 -6.74 -0.06 19.49
CA SER A 5 -6.80 0.84 18.32
C SER A 5 -5.47 1.00 17.58
N LYS A 6 -4.34 1.10 18.29
CA LYS A 6 -3.01 1.19 17.66
C LYS A 6 -2.60 -0.12 17.00
N THR A 7 -2.93 -1.26 17.61
CA THR A 7 -2.70 -2.58 17.02
C THR A 7 -3.46 -2.81 15.72
N ALA A 8 -4.65 -2.23 15.56
CA ALA A 8 -5.42 -2.33 14.32
C ALA A 8 -4.81 -1.49 13.19
N ALA A 9 -4.28 -0.30 13.49
CA ALA A 9 -3.60 0.54 12.51
C ALA A 9 -2.27 -0.07 12.04
N ASP A 10 -1.51 -0.69 12.95
CA ASP A 10 -0.25 -1.38 12.65
C ASP A 10 -0.47 -2.77 12.01
N HIS A 11 -1.72 -3.27 11.92
CA HIS A 11 -2.01 -4.62 11.44
C HIS A 11 -1.85 -4.77 9.93
N GLY A 12 -0.74 -5.40 9.52
CA GLY A 12 -0.40 -5.54 8.10
C GLY A 12 0.94 -4.89 7.75
N ARG A 13 1.41 -3.95 8.59
CA ARG A 13 2.71 -3.29 8.40
C ARG A 13 3.89 -4.25 8.42
N HIS A 14 3.78 -5.32 9.22
CA HIS A 14 4.81 -6.34 9.33
C HIS A 14 4.25 -7.73 9.03
N ILE A 15 4.98 -8.48 8.20
CA ILE A 15 4.70 -9.89 7.93
C ILE A 15 5.82 -10.73 8.55
N PHE A 16 5.44 -11.72 9.34
CA PHE A 16 6.35 -12.67 9.97
C PHE A 16 6.31 -13.98 9.20
N VAL A 17 7.47 -14.42 8.75
CA VAL A 17 7.63 -15.69 8.04
C VAL A 17 8.33 -16.67 8.96
N TYR A 18 7.75 -17.85 9.11
CA TYR A 18 8.29 -18.92 9.93
C TYR A 18 8.61 -20.12 9.04
N ASN A 19 9.67 -20.85 9.38
CA ASN A 19 9.95 -22.12 8.75
C ASN A 19 10.04 -23.26 9.76
N ASN A 20 9.75 -24.46 9.30
CA ASN A 20 9.97 -25.69 10.03
C ASN A 20 11.43 -26.13 9.84
N LEU A 21 12.14 -26.35 10.94
CA LEU A 21 13.55 -26.72 10.93
C LEU A 21 13.86 -28.04 10.20
N ARG A 22 12.90 -28.97 10.17
CA ARG A 22 13.11 -30.31 9.61
C ARG A 22 12.52 -30.46 8.21
N THR A 23 11.32 -29.94 8.00
CA THR A 23 10.57 -30.14 6.75
C THR A 23 10.68 -28.97 5.78
N ASN A 24 11.24 -27.83 6.21
CA ASN A 24 11.28 -26.59 5.43
C ASN A 24 9.90 -26.11 4.94
N GLN A 25 8.82 -26.55 5.60
CA GLN A 25 7.51 -25.94 5.45
C GLN A 25 7.59 -24.52 5.96
N VAL A 26 7.00 -23.59 5.24
CA VAL A 26 6.97 -22.18 5.62
C VAL A 26 5.59 -21.87 6.18
N ILE A 27 5.39 -20.81 6.98
CA ILE A 27 4.09 -20.26 7.42
C ILE A 27 4.19 -18.74 7.43
N TYR A 28 3.16 -18.06 6.97
CA TYR A 28 3.06 -16.60 7.04
C TYR A 28 2.15 -16.18 8.19
N SER A 29 2.48 -15.11 8.91
CA SER A 29 1.66 -14.57 9.99
C SER A 29 1.74 -13.05 10.01
N LEU A 30 0.63 -12.39 10.35
CA LEU A 30 0.60 -10.95 10.62
C LEU A 30 0.92 -10.62 12.09
N THR A 31 1.14 -11.65 12.91
CA THR A 31 1.43 -11.52 14.35
C THR A 31 2.77 -12.15 14.69
N ARG A 32 3.46 -11.55 15.67
CA ARG A 32 4.78 -11.97 16.17
C ARG A 32 4.81 -13.37 16.79
N ALA A 33 3.67 -13.88 17.25
CA ALA A 33 3.57 -15.23 17.79
C ALA A 33 2.71 -16.07 16.84
N ILE A 34 3.17 -17.26 16.48
CA ILE A 34 2.41 -18.14 15.60
C ILE A 34 1.12 -18.58 16.30
N GLN A 35 -0.03 -18.25 15.71
CA GLN A 35 -1.31 -18.77 16.16
C GLN A 35 -1.55 -20.18 15.63
N ASN A 36 -1.71 -21.17 16.52
CA ASN A 36 -1.80 -22.58 16.16
C ASN A 36 -2.86 -22.86 15.08
N ASN A 37 -4.11 -22.42 15.28
CA ASN A 37 -5.20 -22.69 14.35
C ASN A 37 -5.02 -22.02 12.98
N ALA A 38 -4.51 -20.78 12.96
CA ALA A 38 -4.26 -20.05 11.72
C ALA A 38 -3.09 -20.64 10.93
N ALA A 39 -2.06 -21.11 11.64
CA ALA A 39 -0.88 -21.74 11.08
C ALA A 39 -1.19 -23.11 10.48
N LEU A 40 -1.94 -23.97 11.19
CA LEU A 40 -2.33 -25.30 10.70
C LEU A 40 -3.17 -25.22 9.41
N ARG A 41 -4.01 -24.20 9.26
CA ARG A 41 -4.80 -23.96 8.03
C ARG A 41 -3.95 -23.64 6.80
N GLN A 42 -2.67 -23.28 6.97
CA GLN A 42 -1.76 -22.98 5.87
C GLN A 42 -0.96 -24.20 5.41
N ILE A 43 -1.00 -25.32 6.14
CA ILE A 43 -0.26 -26.53 5.79
C ILE A 43 -1.22 -27.47 5.08
N PRO A 44 -1.05 -27.74 3.76
CA PRO A 44 -1.91 -28.69 3.06
C PRO A 44 -1.60 -30.13 3.50
N PHE A 45 -2.59 -31.01 3.33
CA PHE A 45 -2.36 -32.43 3.47
C PHE A 45 -1.68 -33.00 2.22
N VAL A 46 -0.42 -33.41 2.35
CA VAL A 46 0.36 -33.99 1.25
C VAL A 46 0.55 -35.52 1.43
N GLY A 47 0.18 -36.05 2.61
CA GLY A 47 0.28 -37.46 2.93
C GLY A 47 0.35 -37.76 4.43
N LYS A 48 0.49 -39.04 4.78
CA LYS A 48 0.56 -39.46 6.19
C LYS A 48 1.75 -38.79 6.90
N LYS A 49 1.52 -38.24 8.09
CA LYS A 49 2.52 -37.54 8.93
C LYS A 49 3.11 -36.24 8.32
N THR A 50 2.46 -35.66 7.31
CA THR A 50 2.91 -34.38 6.71
C THR A 50 2.34 -33.16 7.44
N VAL A 51 1.15 -33.29 8.02
CA VAL A 51 0.50 -32.26 8.83
C VAL A 51 0.67 -32.61 10.31
N PRO A 52 1.27 -31.73 11.13
CA PRO A 52 1.36 -31.95 12.57
C PRO A 52 0.00 -31.74 13.26
N ALA A 53 -0.23 -32.43 14.38
CA ALA A 53 -1.44 -32.23 15.18
C ALA A 53 -1.49 -30.83 15.84
N ALA A 54 -0.32 -30.29 16.20
CA ALA A 54 -0.16 -28.94 16.75
C ALA A 54 1.20 -28.37 16.34
N ILE A 55 1.26 -27.04 16.23
CA ILE A 55 2.52 -26.31 16.02
C ILE A 55 3.34 -26.35 17.31
N ARG A 56 4.46 -27.07 17.27
CA ARG A 56 5.38 -27.18 18.41
C ARG A 56 6.43 -26.06 18.38
N LYS A 57 6.74 -25.51 19.55
CA LYS A 57 7.60 -24.30 19.70
C LYS A 57 9.06 -24.52 19.30
N ASP A 58 9.53 -25.75 19.42
CA ASP A 58 10.89 -26.21 19.12
C ASP A 58 11.12 -26.43 17.63
N THR A 59 10.08 -26.83 16.89
CA THR A 59 10.24 -27.23 15.48
C THR A 59 10.10 -26.04 14.52
N TRP A 60 9.51 -24.94 14.98
CA TRP A 60 9.22 -23.75 14.18
C TRP A 60 10.00 -22.53 14.66
N GLN A 61 10.68 -21.86 13.73
CA GLN A 61 11.46 -20.66 14.02
C GLN A 61 11.10 -19.53 13.04
N PRO A 62 11.25 -18.26 13.45
CA PRO A 62 11.14 -17.14 12.52
C PRO A 62 12.31 -17.19 11.52
N MET A 63 11.98 -17.05 10.24
CA MET A 63 12.92 -17.09 9.12
C MET A 63 13.18 -15.68 8.60
N SER A 64 12.13 -14.89 8.41
CA SER A 64 12.25 -13.50 7.99
C SER A 64 11.10 -12.64 8.49
N ILE A 65 11.33 -11.32 8.52
CA ILE A 65 10.34 -10.31 8.86
C ILE A 65 10.35 -9.28 7.74
N LEU A 66 9.21 -9.10 7.07
CA LEU A 66 9.02 -8.07 6.08
C LEU A 66 8.35 -6.88 6.76
N SER A 67 8.98 -5.72 6.65
CA SER A 67 8.48 -4.45 7.14
C SER A 67 8.12 -3.57 5.96
N PHE A 68 6.87 -3.13 5.91
CA PHE A 68 6.35 -2.27 4.87
C PHE A 68 6.15 -0.84 5.39
N PRO A 69 6.29 0.19 4.53
CA PRO A 69 5.99 1.57 4.89
C PRO A 69 4.50 1.78 5.15
N SER A 70 3.64 0.96 4.57
CA SER A 70 2.18 1.05 4.67
C SER A 70 1.55 -0.29 5.06
N SER A 71 0.52 -0.21 5.90
CA SER A 71 -0.19 -1.39 6.40
C SER A 71 -0.96 -2.12 5.29
N ASP A 72 -1.63 -1.35 4.42
CA ASP A 72 -2.42 -1.92 3.33
C ASP A 72 -1.54 -2.62 2.27
N GLN A 73 -0.36 -2.06 1.99
CA GLN A 73 0.63 -2.67 1.09
C GLN A 73 1.07 -4.04 1.61
N GLY A 74 1.33 -4.15 2.92
CA GLY A 74 1.70 -5.42 3.54
C GLY A 74 0.54 -6.43 3.59
N LEU A 75 -0.73 -6.00 3.75
CA LEU A 75 -1.88 -6.90 3.64
C LEU A 75 -2.04 -7.47 2.23
N VAL A 76 -1.82 -6.66 1.19
CA VAL A 76 -1.84 -7.13 -0.20
C VAL A 76 -0.69 -8.10 -0.46
N ALA A 77 0.52 -7.77 0.00
CA ALA A 77 1.67 -8.67 -0.10
C ALA A 77 1.39 -10.01 0.61
N TYR A 78 0.85 -9.97 1.83
CA TYR A 78 0.47 -11.16 2.60
C TYR A 78 -0.55 -12.03 1.87
N GLN A 79 -1.56 -11.41 1.26
CA GLN A 79 -2.53 -12.14 0.43
C GLN A 79 -1.83 -12.84 -0.74
N LYS A 80 -0.99 -12.12 -1.48
CA LYS A 80 -0.28 -12.66 -2.66
C LYS A 80 0.68 -13.79 -2.29
N LEU A 81 1.44 -13.66 -1.21
CA LEU A 81 2.33 -14.72 -0.71
C LEU A 81 1.57 -16.01 -0.37
N ARG A 82 0.36 -15.89 0.18
CA ARG A 82 -0.49 -17.06 0.47
C ARG A 82 -1.09 -17.66 -0.78
N GLU A 83 -1.43 -16.84 -1.78
CA GLU A 83 -1.85 -17.30 -3.10
C GLU A 83 -0.71 -18.08 -3.78
N PHE A 84 0.51 -17.53 -3.83
CA PHE A 84 1.67 -18.19 -4.43
C PHE A 84 2.01 -19.53 -3.77
N ARG A 85 2.03 -19.59 -2.44
CA ARG A 85 2.20 -20.87 -1.74
C ARG A 85 1.18 -21.91 -2.20
N LYS A 86 -0.10 -21.55 -2.21
CA LYS A 86 -1.17 -22.47 -2.58
C LYS A 86 -1.00 -22.94 -4.03
N LEU A 87 -0.52 -22.07 -4.92
CA LEU A 87 -0.16 -22.44 -6.29
C LEU A 87 1.02 -23.42 -6.34
N HIS A 88 2.11 -23.19 -5.60
CA HIS A 88 3.25 -24.11 -5.54
C HIS A 88 2.88 -25.51 -5.04
N GLU A 89 1.89 -25.59 -4.16
CA GLU A 89 1.41 -26.86 -3.59
C GLU A 89 0.41 -27.59 -4.49
N LEU A 90 -0.40 -26.87 -5.29
CA LEU A 90 -1.46 -27.43 -6.13
C LEU A 90 -1.05 -27.61 -7.60
N GLN A 91 -0.34 -26.64 -8.17
CA GLN A 91 0.02 -26.59 -9.59
C GLN A 91 1.48 -26.97 -9.76
N TRP A 92 1.78 -28.23 -9.50
CA TRP A 92 3.15 -28.73 -9.63
C TRP A 92 3.40 -29.22 -11.06
N PRO A 93 4.38 -28.65 -11.80
CA PRO A 93 4.66 -29.07 -13.17
C PRO A 93 5.14 -30.53 -13.18
N GLU A 94 4.77 -31.26 -14.22
CA GLU A 94 5.08 -32.69 -14.37
C GLU A 94 6.58 -32.97 -14.32
N ASP A 95 7.39 -32.04 -14.84
CA ASP A 95 8.85 -32.12 -14.81
C ASP A 95 9.40 -32.25 -13.37
N LYS A 96 8.83 -31.49 -12.43
CA LYS A 96 9.23 -31.57 -11.01
C LYS A 96 8.72 -32.83 -10.31
N MET A 97 7.82 -33.60 -10.93
CA MET A 97 7.36 -34.89 -10.41
C MET A 97 8.29 -36.05 -10.78
N ARG A 98 9.29 -35.82 -11.64
CA ARG A 98 10.27 -36.82 -12.06
C ARG A 98 11.33 -37.01 -11.00
N ASN A 99 11.86 -38.23 -10.90
CA ASN A 99 12.89 -38.53 -9.94
C ASN A 99 14.21 -37.83 -10.35
N PRO A 100 14.86 -37.06 -9.47
CA PRO A 100 16.13 -36.40 -9.80
C PRO A 100 17.22 -37.39 -10.26
N ASP A 101 17.24 -38.60 -9.69
CA ASP A 101 18.26 -39.61 -10.03
C ASP A 101 17.95 -40.35 -11.35
N ASN A 102 16.67 -40.44 -11.71
CA ASN A 102 16.23 -41.11 -12.93
C ASN A 102 15.03 -40.36 -13.55
N PRO A 103 15.28 -39.43 -14.49
CA PRO A 103 14.24 -38.57 -15.08
C PRO A 103 13.15 -39.31 -15.85
N SER A 104 13.38 -40.58 -16.22
CA SER A 104 12.37 -41.41 -16.88
C SER A 104 11.29 -41.92 -15.92
N GLN A 105 11.55 -41.91 -14.61
CA GLN A 105 10.65 -42.44 -13.60
C GLN A 105 10.03 -41.31 -12.75
N LEU A 106 8.75 -41.47 -12.41
CA LEU A 106 8.08 -40.57 -11.47
C LEU A 106 8.53 -40.80 -10.02
N MET A 107 8.60 -39.73 -9.23
CA MET A 107 8.90 -39.79 -7.81
C MET A 107 7.88 -40.65 -7.06
N THR A 108 8.36 -41.42 -6.08
CA THR A 108 7.49 -42.11 -5.13
C THR A 108 6.65 -41.11 -4.33
N LYS A 109 5.49 -41.53 -3.83
CA LYS A 109 4.61 -40.68 -3.00
C LYS A 109 5.34 -40.04 -1.81
N LYS A 110 6.30 -40.76 -1.21
CA LYS A 110 7.09 -40.28 -0.06
C LYS A 110 8.10 -39.21 -0.47
N GLN A 111 8.82 -39.41 -1.58
CA GLN A 111 9.75 -38.41 -2.11
C GLN A 111 8.99 -37.16 -2.55
N ARG A 112 7.87 -37.33 -3.26
CA ARG A 112 6.97 -36.25 -3.65
C ARG A 112 6.48 -35.45 -2.44
N ALA A 113 6.03 -36.13 -1.39
CA ALA A 113 5.60 -35.45 -0.18
C ALA A 113 6.74 -34.64 0.47
N LYS A 114 7.96 -35.19 0.51
CA LYS A 114 9.13 -34.47 1.02
C LYS A 114 9.46 -33.23 0.18
N ALA A 115 9.40 -33.33 -1.14
CA ALA A 115 9.63 -32.22 -2.06
C ALA A 115 8.57 -31.12 -1.89
N LEU A 116 7.29 -31.49 -1.86
CA LEU A 116 6.18 -30.56 -1.67
C LEU A 116 6.17 -29.87 -0.30
N MET A 117 6.70 -30.51 0.75
CA MET A 117 6.85 -29.86 2.05
C MET A 117 7.98 -28.81 2.06
N ASN A 118 9.01 -28.98 1.22
CA ASN A 118 10.16 -28.09 1.18
C ASN A 118 9.84 -26.82 0.37
N GLN A 119 9.23 -25.84 1.03
CA GLN A 119 8.77 -24.59 0.40
C GLN A 119 9.66 -23.39 0.74
N LYS A 120 10.78 -23.58 1.43
CA LYS A 120 11.67 -22.49 1.86
C LYS A 120 12.16 -21.64 0.68
N ALA A 121 12.82 -22.26 -0.31
CA ALA A 121 13.35 -21.55 -1.46
C ALA A 121 12.24 -20.88 -2.29
N ASN A 122 11.14 -21.59 -2.55
CA ASN A 122 9.99 -21.05 -3.27
C ASN A 122 9.41 -19.83 -2.56
N SER A 123 9.24 -19.88 -1.23
CA SER A 123 8.72 -18.74 -0.47
C SER A 123 9.59 -17.49 -0.57
N ILE A 124 10.91 -17.66 -0.71
CA ILE A 124 11.85 -16.56 -0.83
C ILE A 124 11.79 -15.95 -2.23
N ALA A 125 11.75 -16.80 -3.25
CA ALA A 125 11.48 -16.35 -4.62
C ALA A 125 10.13 -15.64 -4.73
N ASP A 126 9.09 -16.12 -4.04
CA ASP A 126 7.76 -15.49 -4.01
C ASP A 126 7.79 -14.11 -3.34
N MET A 127 8.58 -13.95 -2.26
CA MET A 127 8.78 -12.65 -1.63
C MET A 127 9.37 -11.64 -2.61
N ALA A 128 10.44 -12.01 -3.32
CA ALA A 128 11.02 -11.17 -4.35
C ALA A 128 10.04 -10.87 -5.49
N ALA A 129 9.32 -11.89 -5.97
CA ALA A 129 8.34 -11.73 -7.05
C ALA A 129 7.17 -10.80 -6.66
N VAL A 130 6.68 -10.86 -5.42
CA VAL A 130 5.65 -9.95 -4.91
C VAL A 130 6.16 -8.51 -4.88
N LEU A 131 7.41 -8.29 -4.48
CA LEU A 131 7.98 -6.94 -4.42
C LEU A 131 8.23 -6.37 -5.82
N HIS A 132 8.78 -7.16 -6.75
CA HIS A 132 8.87 -6.77 -8.17
C HIS A 132 7.51 -6.45 -8.77
N TRP A 133 6.48 -7.24 -8.43
CA TRP A 133 5.11 -6.98 -8.86
C TRP A 133 4.58 -5.66 -8.30
N GLN A 134 4.84 -5.34 -7.03
CA GLN A 134 4.47 -4.06 -6.42
C GLN A 134 5.19 -2.88 -7.07
N GLU A 135 6.50 -3.00 -7.33
CA GLU A 135 7.29 -1.97 -8.02
C GLU A 135 6.73 -1.68 -9.41
N LYS A 136 6.52 -2.72 -10.22
CA LYS A 136 5.95 -2.58 -11.58
C LYS A 136 4.55 -1.96 -11.56
N ILE A 137 3.75 -2.30 -10.57
CA ILE A 137 2.42 -1.74 -10.41
C ILE A 137 2.50 -0.26 -10.03
N ALA A 138 3.45 0.12 -9.18
CA ALA A 138 3.67 1.52 -8.81
C ALA A 138 4.21 2.35 -9.98
N THR A 139 5.08 1.81 -10.83
CA THR A 139 5.56 2.53 -12.03
C THR A 139 4.40 2.81 -13.00
N ILE A 140 3.58 1.80 -13.29
CA ILE A 140 2.40 1.95 -14.15
C ILE A 140 1.44 2.98 -13.56
N ALA A 141 1.21 2.94 -12.24
CA ALA A 141 0.32 3.89 -11.56
C ALA A 141 0.84 5.33 -11.63
N ARG A 142 2.15 5.56 -11.49
CA ARG A 142 2.77 6.87 -11.63
C ARG A 142 2.61 7.40 -13.05
N GLU A 143 2.89 6.58 -14.06
CA GLU A 143 2.69 6.94 -15.48
C GLU A 143 1.21 7.28 -15.78
N GLU A 144 0.26 6.47 -15.29
CA GLU A 144 -1.17 6.73 -15.45
C GLU A 144 -1.61 8.04 -14.76
N GLU A 145 -1.03 8.34 -13.60
CA GLU A 145 -1.31 9.57 -12.86
C GLU A 145 -0.74 10.80 -13.57
N GLU A 146 0.48 10.74 -14.11
CA GLU A 146 1.08 11.80 -14.92
C GLU A 146 0.22 12.10 -16.17
N VAL A 147 -0.22 11.06 -16.89
CA VAL A 147 -1.12 11.20 -18.05
C VAL A 147 -2.46 11.82 -17.63
N ALA A 148 -3.01 11.42 -16.47
CA ALA A 148 -4.25 11.98 -15.95
C ALA A 148 -4.10 13.44 -15.52
N GLN A 149 -2.96 13.82 -14.93
CA GLN A 149 -2.65 15.19 -14.55
C GLN A 149 -2.48 16.08 -15.79
N ALA A 150 -1.78 15.61 -16.82
CA ALA A 150 -1.62 16.33 -18.09
C ALA A 150 -2.99 16.62 -18.76
N LYS A 151 -3.87 15.62 -18.83
CA LYS A 151 -5.24 15.79 -19.37
C LYS A 151 -6.10 16.75 -18.52
N ARG A 152 -5.92 16.75 -17.20
CA ARG A 152 -6.62 17.69 -16.30
C ARG A 152 -6.13 19.11 -16.52
N ALA A 153 -4.81 19.31 -16.61
CA ALA A 153 -4.21 20.61 -16.89
C ALA A 153 -4.63 21.16 -18.26
N GLU A 154 -4.65 20.32 -19.30
CA GLU A 154 -5.13 20.70 -20.64
C GLU A 154 -6.60 21.14 -20.60
N LYS A 155 -7.46 20.39 -19.91
CA LYS A 155 -8.88 20.75 -19.75
C LYS A 155 -9.07 22.05 -18.98
N GLU A 156 -8.25 22.29 -17.95
CA GLU A 156 -8.29 23.53 -17.17
C GLU A 156 -7.79 24.72 -17.99
N GLN A 157 -6.72 24.57 -18.76
CA GLN A 157 -6.22 25.57 -19.71
C GLN A 157 -7.27 25.89 -20.79
N ALA A 158 -7.93 24.88 -21.37
CA ALA A 158 -9.01 25.08 -22.33
C ALA A 158 -10.23 25.77 -21.72
N ALA A 159 -10.56 25.48 -20.44
CA ALA A 159 -11.62 26.17 -19.73
C ALA A 159 -11.25 27.63 -19.38
N ALA A 160 -9.99 27.91 -19.07
CA ALA A 160 -9.48 29.26 -18.84
C ALA A 160 -9.48 30.10 -20.13
N ALA A 161 -9.04 29.52 -21.26
CA ALA A 161 -9.09 30.17 -22.57
C ALA A 161 -10.52 30.54 -22.98
N ARG A 162 -11.49 29.62 -22.82
CA ARG A 162 -12.91 29.90 -23.07
C ARG A 162 -13.48 31.01 -22.19
N LYS A 163 -13.06 31.09 -20.92
CA LYS A 163 -13.47 32.19 -20.03
C LYS A 163 -12.89 33.52 -20.48
N GLN A 164 -11.62 33.56 -20.88
CA GLN A 164 -10.97 34.76 -21.40
C GLN A 164 -11.62 35.26 -22.70
N GLU A 165 -11.93 34.35 -23.63
CA GLU A 165 -12.67 34.67 -24.85
C GLU A 165 -14.07 35.21 -24.56
N SER A 166 -14.79 34.63 -23.59
CA SER A 166 -16.12 35.14 -23.20
C SER A 166 -16.07 36.51 -22.53
N SER A 167 -15.02 36.82 -21.74
CA SER A 167 -14.83 38.15 -21.17
C SER A 167 -14.37 39.18 -22.19
N ALA A 168 -13.62 38.80 -23.22
CA ALA A 168 -13.21 39.69 -24.29
C ALA A 168 -14.39 40.06 -25.21
N GLY A 169 -15.27 39.11 -25.53
CA GLY A 169 -16.51 39.39 -26.28
C GLY A 169 -17.45 40.35 -25.53
N GLN A 170 -17.53 40.24 -24.20
CA GLN A 170 -18.37 41.12 -23.37
C GLN A 170 -17.82 42.55 -23.22
N VAL A 171 -16.51 42.75 -23.40
CA VAL A 171 -15.89 44.10 -23.44
C VAL A 171 -16.09 44.77 -24.80
N VAL A 172 -16.12 43.99 -25.90
CA VAL A 172 -16.40 44.55 -27.24
C VAL A 172 -17.85 45.03 -27.36
N ASP A 173 -18.83 44.30 -26.80
CA ASP A 173 -20.24 44.74 -26.72
C ASP A 173 -20.43 46.00 -25.84
N GLN A 174 -19.56 46.21 -24.84
CA GLN A 174 -19.60 47.44 -24.02
C GLN A 174 -18.93 48.65 -24.69
N ILE A 175 -17.99 48.43 -25.62
CA ILE A 175 -17.36 49.53 -26.36
C ILE A 175 -18.29 50.03 -27.48
N GLU A 176 -19.02 49.14 -28.16
CA GLU A 176 -20.03 49.54 -29.17
C GLU A 176 -21.24 50.27 -28.56
N SER A 177 -21.53 50.12 -27.26
CA SER A 177 -22.61 50.85 -26.57
C SER A 177 -22.15 52.18 -25.94
N THR A 178 -20.84 52.50 -25.93
CA THR A 178 -20.32 53.79 -25.46
C THR A 178 -20.11 54.84 -26.55
N ASP A 179 -20.14 54.45 -27.83
CA ASP A 179 -20.03 55.40 -28.96
C ASP A 179 -21.36 56.09 -29.32
N GLU A 180 -22.51 55.62 -28.79
CA GLU A 180 -23.82 56.30 -28.94
C GLU A 180 -24.09 57.36 -27.85
N ALA A 181 -23.23 57.53 -26.85
CA ALA A 181 -23.45 58.47 -25.74
C ALA A 181 -22.51 59.70 -25.75
N THR A 182 -21.98 60.08 -26.92
CA THR A 182 -21.12 61.26 -27.06
C THR A 182 -21.74 62.36 -27.94
N GLN A 183 -23.05 62.61 -27.84
CA GLN A 183 -23.67 63.86 -28.31
C GLN A 183 -24.90 64.22 -27.45
N ALA A 184 -24.71 64.91 -26.32
CA ALA A 184 -25.58 66.01 -25.84
C ALA A 184 -25.18 66.49 -24.42
N GLU A 185 -24.90 67.79 -24.35
CA GLU A 185 -25.12 68.71 -23.22
C GLU A 185 -24.19 68.68 -21.98
N GLU A 186 -23.14 69.48 -22.12
CA GLU A 186 -22.77 70.55 -21.19
C GLU A 186 -23.98 71.45 -20.82
N VAL A 187 -24.20 71.76 -19.52
CA VAL A 187 -24.48 73.12 -18.94
C VAL A 187 -24.98 73.06 -17.46
N VAL A 188 -24.07 73.42 -16.52
CA VAL A 188 -24.14 74.43 -15.42
C VAL A 188 -25.17 74.38 -14.23
N LYS A 189 -24.57 74.51 -13.01
CA LYS A 189 -25.02 75.05 -11.67
C LYS A 189 -25.94 74.19 -10.78
N ALA A 190 -25.54 73.79 -9.56
CA ALA A 190 -25.23 74.53 -8.31
C ALA A 190 -26.45 75.06 -7.53
N GLU A 191 -26.81 74.43 -6.40
CA GLU A 191 -26.63 74.93 -5.02
C GLU A 191 -27.44 74.16 -3.94
N ARG A 192 -26.77 73.95 -2.79
CA ARG A 192 -27.22 74.00 -1.38
C ARG A 192 -28.00 72.86 -0.68
N GLY A 193 -27.47 72.54 0.52
CA GLY A 193 -28.16 71.97 1.70
C GLY A 193 -27.46 70.70 2.22
N ASP A 194 -26.32 70.78 2.91
CA ASP A 194 -26.16 70.96 4.37
C ASP A 194 -26.84 69.86 5.23
N ALA A 195 -26.04 68.97 5.85
CA ALA A 195 -26.09 68.65 7.28
C ALA A 195 -25.14 67.50 7.65
N GLN A 196 -24.32 67.77 8.65
CA GLN A 196 -23.31 66.94 9.28
C GLN A 196 -23.89 65.78 10.08
N SER A 197 -23.12 64.71 10.27
CA SER A 197 -22.52 64.37 11.59
C SER A 197 -21.78 63.03 11.54
N GLY A 198 -20.61 63.03 12.18
CA GLY A 198 -19.63 61.95 12.20
C GLY A 198 -19.84 60.87 13.28
N PRO A 199 -18.80 60.05 13.55
CA PRO A 199 -18.86 58.63 13.92
C PRO A 199 -18.75 58.38 15.44
N PRO A 200 -18.85 57.13 15.93
CA PRO A 200 -17.67 56.24 16.14
C PRO A 200 -18.01 54.75 15.83
N GLY A 201 -17.14 53.76 15.67
CA GLY A 201 -15.86 53.46 16.33
C GLY A 201 -16.05 52.39 17.42
N THR A 202 -16.03 51.10 17.09
CA THR A 202 -15.73 49.91 17.95
C THR A 202 -15.73 48.67 17.03
N ALA A 203 -14.59 48.07 16.64
CA ALA A 203 -13.85 47.05 17.39
C ALA A 203 -14.76 45.99 18.04
N VAL A 204 -14.62 44.73 17.63
CA VAL A 204 -14.49 43.51 18.48
C VAL A 204 -14.78 42.22 17.66
N GLU A 205 -13.86 41.27 17.82
CA GLU A 205 -13.93 39.81 17.65
C GLU A 205 -14.17 39.20 16.24
N ALA A 206 -13.17 38.61 15.59
CA ALA A 206 -12.41 37.41 16.01
C ALA A 206 -13.32 36.19 16.32
N GLY A 207 -14.22 35.86 15.39
CA GLY A 207 -14.81 34.52 15.32
C GLY A 207 -13.83 33.52 14.69
N GLN A 208 -12.88 33.03 15.49
CA GLN A 208 -12.24 31.73 15.23
C GLN A 208 -13.34 30.65 15.23
N ALA A 209 -13.95 30.41 14.08
CA ALA A 209 -14.71 29.19 13.86
C ALA A 209 -13.67 28.06 13.81
N GLY A 210 -13.52 27.40 14.96
CA GLY A 210 -12.64 26.26 15.12
C GLY A 210 -12.83 25.29 13.97
N SER A 211 -11.69 24.87 13.41
CA SER A 211 -11.53 23.60 12.74
C SER A 211 -12.03 22.51 13.69
N ALA A 212 -13.34 22.29 13.68
CA ALA A 212 -13.94 21.10 14.22
C ALA A 212 -13.38 19.98 13.37
N ALA A 213 -12.45 19.21 13.95
CA ALA A 213 -11.94 17.99 13.38
C ALA A 213 -13.11 17.21 12.78
N GLU A 214 -13.19 17.21 11.45
CA GLU A 214 -14.26 16.59 10.69
C GLU A 214 -14.27 15.13 11.10
N SER A 215 -15.27 14.75 11.90
CA SER A 215 -15.44 13.36 12.32
C SER A 215 -15.52 12.51 11.06
N PRO A 216 -14.77 11.40 10.95
CA PRO A 216 -14.68 10.64 9.72
C PRO A 216 -16.07 10.31 9.19
N ARG A 217 -16.39 10.80 7.98
CA ARG A 217 -17.69 10.53 7.36
C ARG A 217 -17.93 9.02 7.35
N PRO A 218 -19.11 8.54 7.76
CA PRO A 218 -19.36 7.11 7.87
C PRO A 218 -19.23 6.44 6.50
N VAL A 219 -18.32 5.46 6.41
CA VAL A 219 -18.01 4.77 5.16
C VAL A 219 -19.26 4.01 4.67
N PRO A 220 -19.71 4.23 3.41
CA PRO A 220 -20.90 3.56 2.88
C PRO A 220 -20.70 2.04 2.84
N LYS A 221 -21.64 1.30 3.46
CA LYS A 221 -21.53 -0.16 3.64
C LYS A 221 -21.83 -0.97 2.38
N ARG A 222 -22.55 -0.40 1.40
CA ARG A 222 -23.00 -1.03 0.14
C ARG A 222 -23.13 0.03 -0.98
N GLY A 223 -23.27 -0.43 -2.23
CA GLY A 223 -23.52 0.41 -3.40
C GLY A 223 -22.27 0.96 -4.10
N VAL A 224 -22.49 1.77 -5.13
CA VAL A 224 -21.43 2.33 -6.01
C VAL A 224 -20.37 3.11 -5.22
N GLY A 225 -20.78 3.87 -4.19
CA GLY A 225 -19.85 4.62 -3.34
C GLY A 225 -18.81 3.74 -2.64
N LYS A 226 -19.18 2.54 -2.19
CA LYS A 226 -18.22 1.58 -1.62
C LYS A 226 -17.25 1.04 -2.66
N GLN A 227 -17.72 0.84 -3.88
CA GLN A 227 -16.91 0.32 -4.97
C GLN A 227 -15.88 1.35 -5.44
N LEU A 228 -16.26 2.63 -5.51
CA LEU A 228 -15.35 3.75 -5.77
C LEU A 228 -14.30 3.88 -4.67
N LEU A 229 -14.70 3.89 -3.39
CA LEU A 229 -13.76 3.89 -2.26
C LEU A 229 -12.80 2.71 -2.28
N LYS A 230 -13.30 1.51 -2.65
CA LYS A 230 -12.45 0.33 -2.81
C LYS A 230 -11.45 0.51 -3.96
N GLN A 231 -11.89 1.09 -5.08
CA GLN A 231 -11.05 1.34 -6.25
C GLN A 231 -10.00 2.42 -5.96
N GLU A 232 -10.37 3.51 -5.29
CA GLU A 232 -9.46 4.55 -4.81
C GLU A 232 -8.44 4.00 -3.82
N LYS A 233 -8.90 3.22 -2.82
CA LYS A 233 -8.00 2.57 -1.87
C LYS A 233 -7.04 1.63 -2.59
N GLN A 234 -7.53 0.86 -3.57
CA GLN A 234 -6.68 -0.03 -4.35
C GLN A 234 -5.68 0.73 -5.21
N ARG A 235 -6.05 1.88 -5.78
CA ARG A 235 -5.13 2.79 -6.49
C ARG A 235 -4.06 3.37 -5.55
N GLN A 236 -4.44 3.79 -4.35
CA GLN A 236 -3.47 4.31 -3.36
C GLN A 236 -2.48 3.23 -2.92
N ILE A 237 -2.93 1.99 -2.75
CA ILE A 237 -2.02 0.86 -2.44
C ILE A 237 -1.07 0.60 -3.60
N VAL A 238 -1.58 0.68 -4.83
CA VAL A 238 -0.83 0.44 -6.07
C VAL A 238 0.21 1.54 -6.32
N ALA A 239 -0.07 2.79 -5.97
CA ALA A 239 0.87 3.91 -6.10
C ALA A 239 2.05 3.86 -5.11
N GLN A 240 1.92 3.09 -4.01
CA GLN A 240 2.99 2.89 -3.05
C GLN A 240 4.01 1.91 -3.63
N GLY A 241 5.17 2.44 -4.05
CA GLY A 241 6.30 1.65 -4.52
C GLY A 241 6.95 0.80 -3.43
N VAL A 242 8.11 0.21 -3.74
CA VAL A 242 8.89 -0.62 -2.81
C VAL A 242 9.81 0.18 -1.88
N ASP A 243 9.79 1.51 -1.99
CA ASP A 243 10.61 2.41 -1.20
C ASP A 243 10.28 2.30 0.30
N GLY A 244 11.30 1.99 1.11
CA GLY A 244 11.14 1.81 2.57
C GLY A 244 10.66 0.40 2.98
N VAL A 245 10.66 -0.57 2.07
CA VAL A 245 10.48 -1.98 2.42
C VAL A 245 11.81 -2.56 2.93
N ALA A 246 11.77 -3.17 4.12
CA ALA A 246 12.92 -3.82 4.73
C ALA A 246 12.63 -5.29 5.04
N ILE A 247 13.56 -6.18 4.72
CA ILE A 247 13.49 -7.60 5.03
C ILE A 247 14.60 -7.95 6.01
N HIS A 248 14.20 -8.42 7.18
CA HIS A 248 15.13 -8.88 8.20
C HIS A 248 15.20 -10.41 8.17
N TRP A 249 16.40 -10.96 8.11
CA TRP A 249 16.65 -12.38 7.90
C TRP A 249 17.22 -13.05 9.14
N ALA A 250 16.77 -14.28 9.44
CA ALA A 250 17.47 -15.16 10.38
C ALA A 250 18.86 -15.54 9.86
N ASN A 251 18.94 -15.76 8.55
CA ASN A 251 20.15 -16.10 7.80
C ASN A 251 20.15 -15.29 6.52
N ILE A 252 21.09 -14.35 6.38
CA ILE A 252 21.14 -13.45 5.22
C ILE A 252 21.38 -14.19 3.90
N LEU A 253 22.06 -15.35 3.94
CA LEU A 253 22.31 -16.18 2.76
C LEU A 253 21.01 -16.74 2.15
N ASP A 254 19.93 -16.78 2.94
CA ASP A 254 18.64 -17.20 2.40
C ASP A 254 18.15 -16.21 1.30
N ALA A 255 18.62 -14.97 1.28
CA ALA A 255 18.27 -14.01 0.23
C ALA A 255 18.69 -14.46 -1.19
N GLU A 256 19.70 -15.33 -1.31
CA GLU A 256 20.21 -15.86 -2.58
C GLU A 256 19.26 -16.84 -3.27
N TYR A 257 18.24 -17.36 -2.55
CA TYR A 257 17.22 -18.21 -3.17
C TYR A 257 16.36 -17.46 -4.20
N ALA A 258 16.31 -16.14 -4.13
CA ALA A 258 15.70 -15.31 -5.17
C ALA A 258 16.75 -14.89 -6.20
N GLN A 259 16.35 -14.89 -7.48
CA GLN A 259 17.26 -14.51 -8.57
C GLN A 259 17.68 -13.04 -8.50
N SER A 260 16.75 -12.16 -8.12
CA SER A 260 16.98 -10.73 -7.97
C SER A 260 15.96 -10.11 -7.03
N TRP A 261 16.34 -9.00 -6.41
CA TRP A 261 15.49 -8.17 -5.56
C TRP A 261 15.38 -6.76 -6.16
N PRO A 262 14.26 -6.05 -5.95
CA PRO A 262 14.20 -4.61 -6.26
C PRO A 262 15.28 -3.85 -5.49
N LEU A 263 15.93 -2.88 -6.13
CA LEU A 263 17.08 -2.16 -5.55
C LEU A 263 16.72 -1.36 -4.29
N ALA A 264 15.47 -0.93 -4.17
CA ALA A 264 14.97 -0.18 -3.02
C ALA A 264 14.72 -1.05 -1.76
N VAL A 265 14.79 -2.38 -1.88
CA VAL A 265 14.56 -3.29 -0.76
C VAL A 265 15.82 -3.40 0.08
N ILE A 266 15.68 -3.08 1.37
CA ILE A 266 16.79 -3.17 2.33
C ILE A 266 16.79 -4.57 2.94
N HIS A 267 17.96 -5.20 2.96
CA HIS A 267 18.17 -6.49 3.61
C HIS A 267 18.99 -6.31 4.87
N ASP A 268 18.52 -6.86 5.99
CA ASP A 268 19.22 -6.77 7.28
C ASP A 268 19.15 -8.09 8.06
N ILE A 269 19.98 -8.24 9.09
CA ILE A 269 20.02 -9.43 9.95
C ILE A 269 19.12 -9.19 11.16
N MET A 270 18.20 -10.11 11.41
CA MET A 270 17.41 -10.08 12.64
C MET A 270 18.15 -10.76 13.80
N PRO A 271 17.99 -10.28 15.05
CA PRO A 271 18.54 -10.93 16.21
C PRO A 271 17.97 -12.34 16.36
N ARG A 272 18.83 -13.27 16.82
CA ARG A 272 18.43 -14.65 17.06
C ARG A 272 17.27 -14.69 18.04
N SER A 273 16.17 -15.28 17.58
CA SER A 273 14.97 -15.46 18.40
C SER A 273 14.49 -16.89 18.26
N ARG A 274 14.00 -17.44 19.37
CA ARG A 274 13.38 -18.76 19.39
C ARG A 274 11.88 -18.57 19.48
N HIS A 275 11.13 -19.29 18.64
CA HIS A 275 9.67 -19.42 18.66
C HIS A 275 8.85 -18.14 18.37
N ILE A 276 9.24 -16.97 18.87
CA ILE A 276 8.54 -15.69 18.72
C ILE A 276 9.47 -14.75 17.96
N ALA A 277 8.97 -14.09 16.93
CA ALA A 277 9.75 -13.12 16.18
C ALA A 277 10.13 -11.89 17.05
N PRO A 278 11.32 -11.30 16.84
CA PRO A 278 11.71 -10.07 17.52
C PRO A 278 10.72 -8.95 17.22
N ASP A 279 10.74 -7.92 18.05
CA ASP A 279 9.87 -6.77 17.83
C ASP A 279 10.39 -5.96 16.65
N PRO A 280 9.61 -5.76 15.59
CA PRO A 280 10.06 -5.01 14.41
C PRO A 280 10.47 -3.57 14.75
N LYS A 281 9.95 -2.99 15.84
CA LYS A 281 10.31 -1.62 16.27
C LYS A 281 11.70 -1.55 16.90
N THR A 282 12.23 -2.68 17.36
CA THR A 282 13.57 -2.79 17.97
C THR A 282 14.64 -3.20 16.97
N LEU A 283 14.24 -3.54 15.75
CA LEU A 283 15.18 -3.92 14.71
C LEU A 283 15.86 -2.66 14.16
N PRO A 284 17.17 -2.74 13.89
CA PRO A 284 17.91 -1.63 13.28
C PRO A 284 17.52 -1.50 11.80
N SER A 285 16.37 -0.92 11.50
CA SER A 285 16.10 -0.42 10.15
C SER A 285 15.08 0.70 10.17
N LEU A 286 15.41 1.79 9.46
CA LEU A 286 14.84 3.14 9.43
C LEU A 286 15.39 4.19 10.41
N ARG A 287 16.20 3.84 11.41
CA ARG A 287 16.84 4.88 12.27
C ARG A 287 18.03 5.57 11.64
N GLU A 288 18.71 4.95 10.68
CA GLU A 288 19.95 5.49 10.08
C GLU A 288 19.72 6.29 8.78
N LEU A 289 18.46 6.53 8.37
CA LEU A 289 18.12 7.33 7.17
C LEU A 289 17.43 8.66 7.52
N GLN A 290 17.35 9.02 8.80
CA GLN A 290 16.73 10.28 9.27
C GLN A 290 17.64 11.12 10.18
N GLU A 291 18.91 10.75 10.32
CA GLU A 291 19.99 11.59 10.88
C GLU A 291 21.00 11.91 9.78
#